data_AF-A0A354RBJ4-F1
#
_entry.id   AF-A0A354RBJ4-F1
#
_cell.length_a   1.000
_cell.length_b   1.000
_cell.length_c   1.000
_cell.angle_alpha   90.00
_cell.angle_beta   90.00
_cell.angle_gamma   90.00
#
_symmetry.space_group_name_H-M   'P 1'
#
loop_
_entity.id
_entity.type
_entity.pdbx_description
1 polymer ?
#
loop_
_entity_poly.entity_id
_entity_poly.type
_entity_poly.pdbx_seq_one_letter_code
_entity_poly.pdbx_strand_id
1 'polypeptide(L)'
;MAIQQAYPIPSHAGSGPSKVITFVMKKDDLELLDELVEKFPAHMNRSDVMREMILPYVHALRAAKNGEECMKHIEEGSGLSHLRQLIQDAESDAQPVYSYSI
;
A
#
# COMPACT_ATOMS: atom_id res chain seq x y z
N MET A 1 -1.30 35.99 16.19
CA MET A 1 -2.34 35.62 15.22
C MET A 1 -1.81 34.43 14.43
N ALA A 2 -2.38 33.23 14.63
CA ALA A 2 -1.95 32.02 13.92
C ALA A 2 -2.79 31.86 12.65
N ILE A 3 -2.12 31.85 11.50
CA ILE A 3 -2.76 31.65 10.20
C ILE A 3 -3.08 30.15 10.09
N GLN A 4 -4.35 29.78 10.27
CA GLN A 4 -4.83 28.45 9.91
C GLN A 4 -4.81 28.35 8.38
N GLN A 5 -3.81 27.64 7.83
CA GLN A 5 -3.83 27.23 6.44
C GLN A 5 -4.83 26.07 6.30
N ALA A 6 -6.03 26.38 5.81
CA ALA A 6 -6.98 25.38 5.36
C ALA A 6 -6.52 24.86 3.99
N TYR A 7 -6.02 23.63 3.94
CA TYR A 7 -5.83 22.95 2.66
C TYR A 7 -7.20 22.59 2.07
N PRO A 8 -7.44 22.85 0.77
CA PRO A 8 -8.71 22.49 0.16
C PRO A 8 -8.85 20.96 0.12
N ILE A 9 -9.95 20.46 0.69
CA ILE A 9 -10.32 19.04 0.64
C ILE A 9 -10.77 18.74 -0.80
N PRO A 10 -10.19 17.73 -1.49
CA PRO A 10 -10.67 17.32 -2.80
C PRO A 10 -12.13 16.89 -2.73
N SER A 11 -12.96 17.47 -3.59
CA SER A 11 -14.38 17.16 -3.71
C SER A 11 -14.57 15.75 -4.29
N HIS A 12 -14.84 14.76 -3.43
CA HIS A 12 -15.28 13.43 -3.83
C HIS A 12 -16.77 13.46 -4.22
N ALA A 13 -17.07 13.90 -5.44
CA ALA A 13 -18.39 13.71 -6.01
C ALA A 13 -18.62 12.20 -6.26
N GLY A 14 -19.28 11.51 -5.32
CA GLY A 14 -19.92 10.21 -5.59
C GLY A 14 -19.61 9.03 -4.65
N SER A 15 -18.65 9.13 -3.72
CA SER A 15 -18.46 8.10 -2.69
C SER A 15 -19.06 8.58 -1.37
N GLY A 16 -19.66 7.68 -0.58
CA GLY A 16 -20.13 7.97 0.77
C GLY A 16 -19.03 8.62 1.64
N PRO A 17 -19.33 9.02 2.89
CA PRO A 17 -18.43 9.87 3.68
C PRO A 17 -17.00 9.33 3.71
N SER A 18 -16.11 10.00 2.97
CA SER A 18 -14.68 9.67 2.95
C SER A 18 -14.11 10.04 4.32
N LYS A 19 -13.61 9.04 5.03
CA LYS A 19 -12.94 9.22 6.32
C LYS A 19 -11.44 9.21 6.12
N VAL A 20 -10.77 10.25 6.59
CA VAL A 20 -9.31 10.31 6.66
C VAL A 20 -8.86 9.56 7.91
N ILE A 21 -7.92 8.64 7.74
CA ILE A 21 -7.26 7.92 8.84
C ILE A 21 -5.81 8.43 8.90
N THR A 22 -5.39 8.90 10.08
CA THR A 22 -4.02 9.38 10.30
C THR A 22 -3.21 8.32 11.02
N PHE A 23 -2.04 8.00 10.47
CA PHE A 23 -1.07 7.07 11.06
C PHE A 23 0.14 7.84 11.57
N VAL A 24 0.70 7.41 12.70
CA VAL A 24 2.00 7.89 13.19
C VAL A 24 3.03 6.85 12.80
N MET A 25 4.08 7.27 12.10
CA MET A 25 5.17 6.42 11.61
C MET A 25 6.52 7.04 11.95
N LYS A 26 7.58 6.23 12.00
CA LYS A 26 8.95 6.76 12.09
C LYS A 26 9.31 7.43 10.76
N LYS A 27 10.27 8.35 10.80
CA LYS A 27 10.73 9.07 9.61
C LYS A 27 11.24 8.11 8.53
N ASP A 28 12.09 7.15 8.94
CA ASP A 28 12.69 6.19 8.02
C ASP A 28 11.62 5.29 7.36
N ASP A 29 10.59 4.88 8.10
CA ASP A 29 9.47 4.09 7.55
C ASP A 29 8.63 4.91 6.55
N LEU A 30 8.53 6.23 6.75
CA LEU A 30 7.82 7.12 5.82
C LEU A 30 8.62 7.32 4.53
N GLU A 31 9.95 7.39 4.60
CA GLU A 31 10.83 7.47 3.43
C GLU A 31 10.72 6.18 2.60
N LEU A 32 10.74 5.00 3.24
CA LEU A 32 10.52 3.73 2.55
C LEU A 32 9.12 3.62 1.93
N LEU A 33 8.09 4.18 2.57
CA LEU A 33 6.75 4.25 1.99
C LEU A 33 6.72 5.14 0.73
N ASP A 34 7.49 6.22 0.72
CA ASP A 34 7.61 7.10 -0.45
C ASP A 34 8.28 6.39 -1.62
N GLU A 35 9.41 5.75 -1.36
CA GLU A 35 10.11 4.91 -2.35
C GLU A 35 9.19 3.81 -2.90
N LEU A 36 8.40 3.19 -2.02
CA LEU A 36 7.43 2.17 -2.41
C LEU A 36 6.38 2.73 -3.36
N VAL A 37 5.81 3.90 -3.06
CA VAL A 37 4.77 4.54 -3.89
C VAL A 37 5.31 4.91 -5.27
N GLU A 38 6.57 5.30 -5.38
CA GLU A 38 7.23 5.56 -6.68
C GLU A 38 7.30 4.32 -7.59
N LYS A 39 7.20 3.11 -7.03
CA LYS A 39 7.15 1.85 -7.79
C LYS A 39 5.74 1.48 -8.27
N PHE A 40 4.72 2.23 -7.89
CA PHE A 40 3.36 2.07 -8.39
C PHE A 40 3.11 3.01 -9.59
N PRO A 41 2.05 2.76 -10.38
CA PRO A 41 1.66 3.68 -11.46
C PRO A 41 1.55 5.13 -10.98
N ALA A 42 2.06 6.07 -11.79
CA ALA A 42 2.23 7.49 -11.41
C ALA A 42 0.93 8.23 -10.99
N HIS A 43 -0.24 7.65 -11.23
CA HIS A 43 -1.52 8.22 -10.79
C HIS A 43 -1.91 7.81 -9.36
N MET A 44 -1.21 6.85 -8.75
CA MET A 44 -1.47 6.37 -7.40
C MET A 44 -0.71 7.21 -6.37
N ASN A 45 -1.41 7.62 -5.31
CA ASN A 45 -0.78 8.25 -4.15
C ASN A 45 -0.62 7.26 -2.98
N ARG A 46 0.03 7.69 -1.90
CA ARG A 46 0.17 6.90 -0.65
C ARG A 46 -1.14 6.27 -0.17
N SER A 47 -2.25 6.99 -0.25
CA SER A 47 -3.55 6.47 0.20
C SER A 47 -4.11 5.41 -0.74
N ASP A 48 -3.86 5.52 -2.05
CA ASP A 48 -4.21 4.47 -3.01
C ASP A 48 -3.41 3.20 -2.73
N VAL A 49 -2.10 3.32 -2.58
CA VAL A 49 -1.21 2.18 -2.29
C VAL A 49 -1.60 1.51 -0.96
N MET A 50 -1.79 2.28 0.11
CA MET A 50 -2.23 1.74 1.40
C MET A 50 -3.61 1.08 1.34
N ARG A 51 -4.52 1.59 0.51
CA ARG A 51 -5.83 0.96 0.27
C ARG A 51 -5.67 -0.39 -0.44
N GLU A 52 -4.89 -0.44 -1.51
CA GLU A 52 -4.60 -1.69 -2.24
C GLU A 52 -3.99 -2.76 -1.32
N MET A 53 -3.20 -2.36 -0.32
CA MET A 53 -2.64 -3.27 0.68
C MET A 53 -3.67 -3.80 1.69
N ILE A 54 -4.59 -2.95 2.15
CA ILE A 54 -5.51 -3.28 3.26
C ILE A 54 -6.82 -3.91 2.77
N LEU A 55 -7.32 -3.51 1.59
CA LEU A 55 -8.61 -3.97 1.05
C LEU A 55 -8.74 -5.50 0.96
N PRO A 56 -7.72 -6.26 0.53
CA PRO A 56 -7.76 -7.73 0.55
C PRO A 56 -8.19 -8.32 1.89
N TYR A 57 -7.64 -7.81 3.00
CA TYR A 57 -7.96 -8.27 4.35
C TYR A 57 -9.37 -7.86 4.79
N VAL A 58 -9.82 -6.67 4.40
CA VAL A 58 -11.18 -6.20 4.67
C VAL A 58 -12.20 -7.06 3.92
N HIS A 59 -11.91 -7.42 2.66
CA HIS A 59 -12.75 -8.30 1.85
C HIS A 59 -12.76 -9.73 2.39
N ALA A 60 -11.60 -10.29 2.75
CA ALA A 60 -11.50 -11.60 3.38
C ALA A 60 -12.30 -11.67 4.68
N LEU A 61 -12.23 -10.64 5.54
CA LEU A 61 -13.00 -10.57 6.77
C LEU A 61 -14.53 -10.51 6.50
N ARG A 62 -14.95 -9.82 5.44
CA ARG A 62 -16.35 -9.78 5.02
C ARG A 62 -16.83 -11.15 4.54
N ALA A 63 -16.04 -11.81 3.68
CA ALA A 63 -16.32 -13.16 3.19
C ALA A 63 -16.43 -14.16 4.35
N ALA A 64 -15.48 -14.13 5.29
CA ALA A 64 -15.49 -14.99 6.48
C ALA A 64 -16.75 -14.79 7.34
N LYS A 65 -17.19 -13.54 7.53
CA LYS A 65 -18.44 -13.23 8.26
C LYS A 65 -19.69 -13.74 7.56
N ASN A 66 -19.63 -13.96 6.25
CA ASN A 66 -20.72 -14.48 5.44
C ASN A 66 -20.65 -16.00 5.23
N GLY A 67 -19.64 -16.68 5.80
CA GLY A 67 -19.43 -18.12 5.60
C GLY A 67 -18.83 -18.51 4.25
N GLU A 68 -18.20 -17.56 3.56
CA GLU A 68 -17.58 -17.74 2.24
C GLU A 68 -16.08 -18.07 2.35
N GLU A 69 -15.52 -18.68 1.30
CA GLU A 69 -14.09 -18.96 1.18
C GLU A 69 -13.29 -17.65 1.09
N CYS A 70 -12.45 -17.38 2.10
CA CYS A 70 -11.86 -16.05 2.30
C CYS A 70 -10.37 -15.94 1.96
N MET A 71 -9.63 -17.05 1.95
CA MET A 71 -8.16 -17.04 1.79
C MET A 71 -7.73 -16.61 0.37
N LYS A 72 -8.53 -16.89 -0.66
CA LYS A 72 -8.28 -16.45 -2.04
C LYS A 72 -8.12 -14.94 -2.16
N HIS A 73 -8.89 -14.16 -1.40
CA HIS A 73 -8.76 -12.70 -1.40
C HIS A 73 -7.40 -12.21 -0.89
N ILE A 74 -6.75 -12.95 0.01
CA ILE A 74 -5.44 -12.62 0.57
C ILE A 74 -4.31 -13.13 -0.34
N GLU A 75 -4.51 -14.28 -0.98
CA GLU A 75 -3.51 -14.92 -1.84
C GLU A 75 -3.41 -14.27 -3.23
N GLU A 76 -4.54 -13.82 -3.79
CA GLU A 76 -4.66 -13.31 -5.17
C GLU A 76 -4.77 -11.78 -5.24
N GLY A 77 -4.64 -11.06 -4.13
CA GLY A 77 -4.72 -9.60 -4.10
C GLY A 77 -3.63 -8.97 -4.99
N SER A 78 -4.04 -8.26 -6.06
CA SER A 78 -3.13 -7.66 -7.05
C SER A 78 -2.07 -6.74 -6.42
N GLY A 79 -2.48 -5.93 -5.44
CA GLY A 79 -1.55 -5.07 -4.69
C GLY A 79 -0.52 -5.83 -3.87
N LEU A 80 -0.88 -6.99 -3.32
CA LEU A 80 0.02 -7.83 -2.50
C LEU A 80 1.04 -8.57 -3.37
N SER A 81 0.64 -9.02 -4.55
CA SER A 81 1.54 -9.68 -5.50
C SER A 81 2.64 -8.74 -6.00
N HIS A 82 2.29 -7.49 -6.36
CA HIS A 82 3.28 -6.48 -6.78
C HIS A 82 4.30 -6.17 -5.67
N LEU A 83 3.82 -6.03 -4.43
CA LEU A 83 4.70 -5.76 -3.29
C LEU A 83 5.65 -6.92 -2.97
N ARG A 84 5.16 -8.16 -3.06
CA ARG A 84 6.03 -9.34 -2.89
C ARG A 84 7.15 -9.36 -3.92
N GLN A 85 6.85 -9.00 -5.17
CA GLN A 85 7.88 -8.90 -6.21
C GLN A 85 8.92 -7.81 -5.87
N LEU A 86 8.49 -6.62 -5.46
CA LEU A 86 9.40 -5.54 -5.08
C LEU A 86 10.33 -5.90 -3.91
N ILE A 87 9.82 -6.65 -2.93
CA ILE A 87 10.64 -7.16 -1.82
C ILE A 87 11.65 -8.19 -2.32
N GLN A 88 11.23 -9.12 -3.19
CA GLN A 88 12.13 -10.12 -3.77
C GLN A 88 13.23 -9.49 -4.63
N ASP A 89 12.90 -8.46 -5.39
CA ASP A 89 13.86 -7.71 -6.20
C ASP A 89 14.88 -7.00 -5.28
N ALA A 90 14.41 -6.34 -4.21
CA ALA A 90 15.28 -5.70 -3.23
C ALA A 90 16.17 -6.70 -2.46
N GLU A 91 15.66 -7.88 -2.12
CA GLU A 91 16.44 -8.97 -1.51
C GLU A 91 17.51 -9.52 -2.47
N SER A 92 17.17 -9.61 -3.76
CA SER A 92 18.08 -10.09 -4.80
C SER A 92 19.21 -9.09 -5.08
N ASP A 93 18.90 -7.80 -5.15
CA ASP A 93 19.88 -6.72 -5.34
C ASP A 93 20.81 -6.56 -4.13
N ALA A 94 20.35 -6.90 -2.93
CA ALA A 94 21.16 -6.90 -1.72
C ALA A 94 22.13 -8.11 -1.63
N GLN A 95 21.93 -9.16 -2.44
CA GLN A 95 22.82 -10.32 -2.44
C GLN A 95 24.08 -10.02 -3.29
N PRO A 96 25.30 -10.11 -2.71
CA PRO A 96 26.51 -9.96 -3.50
C PRO A 96 26.60 -11.10 -4.51
N VAL A 97 26.57 -10.77 -5.81
CA VAL A 97 26.83 -11.73 -6.89
C VAL A 97 28.28 -12.20 -6.76
N TYR A 98 28.49 -13.29 -6.03
CA TYR A 98 29.75 -14.04 -6.10
C TYR A 98 29.81 -14.75 -7.45
N SER A 99 30.25 -14.01 -8.47
CA SER A 99 30.70 -14.58 -9.72
C SER A 99 32.02 -15.32 -9.45
N TYR A 100 31.94 -16.63 -9.24
CA TYR A 100 33.09 -17.50 -9.44
C TYR A 100 33.23 -17.75 -10.95
N SER A 101 34.12 -16.99 -11.59
CA SER A 101 34.67 -17.37 -12.89
C SER A 101 35.52 -18.63 -12.69
N ILE A 102 35.15 -19.71 -13.37
CA ILE A 102 35.97 -20.93 -13.54
C ILE A 102 36.85 -20.75 -14.78
#